data_AF-A0A8C2WJD3-F1
#
_entry.id   AF-A0A8C2WJD3-F1
#
_cell.length_a   1.000
_cell.length_b   1.000
_cell.length_c   1.000
_cell.angle_alpha   90.00
_cell.angle_beta   90.00
_cell.angle_gamma   90.00
#
_symmetry.space_group_name_H-M   'P 1'
#
loop_
_entity.id
_entity.type
_entity.pdbx_description
1 polymer ?
#
loop_
_entity_poly.entity_id
_entity_poly.type
_entity_poly.pdbx_seq_one_letter_code
_entity_poly.pdbx_strand_id
1 'polypeptide(L)'
;VKSRLYLSGVLSHCVLLLSRAPRMPRGNWGAAATLAQLTSSCCVGVDPGRHSQAFHRLFLPSLMDGILSLASQLIRRAEGLSLFRKVMDSPPSLLIGHFIDGERSLSVHYEQIQMSEDVTVSLVCVQMWLQSCTASQRSLTSVSAGLDSLLDKDWRGRGFDPEVDQLIALIQSDTRRFPQVSLSRVRAACLIQAAWKSYQTRRRVKSLNRAVSTLQRRYRSRQQQQKEEQRWEEELKYQVCVRRQQARRKFHQKQRQLLQLLPPDQVQPYLQDCERRAAVVIQSFWRGFRERQRYNNNNNTLRHTHARQQAARTLQRAVHTLVFLLQQRSIRRAAMVPPTTSFWIGQNGLTDSRRAELKRQVEEHVSQHPSSRVSRQECERLHEEVQLLLLSELQRGGRQRREEQRVEALLAHTHTQLELLRDAPPLSVVTTTDADSFLSPSGPVAVRARDSHHAALQASRLPWWRTLKETAGGVDMFSPAHLQEREVTTTPGRKES
;
A
#
# COMPACT_ATOMS: atom_id res chain seq x y z
N VAL A 1 33.71 26.69 -3.45
CA VAL A 1 32.81 27.82 -3.07
C VAL A 1 31.47 27.75 -3.81
N LYS A 2 31.43 27.67 -5.15
CA LYS A 2 30.18 27.63 -5.93
C LYS A 2 29.20 26.51 -5.52
N SER A 3 29.69 25.28 -5.28
CA SER A 3 28.84 24.19 -4.77
C SER A 3 28.23 24.47 -3.39
N ARG A 4 28.92 25.22 -2.52
CA ARG A 4 28.38 25.62 -1.20
C ARG A 4 27.25 26.65 -1.34
N LEU A 5 27.31 27.53 -2.34
CA LEU A 5 26.24 28.51 -2.62
C LEU A 5 24.96 27.85 -3.16
N TYR A 6 25.10 26.75 -3.90
CA TYR A 6 23.96 25.93 -4.30
C TYR A 6 23.36 25.19 -3.10
N LEU A 7 24.19 24.50 -2.31
CA LEU A 7 23.73 23.71 -1.16
C LEU A 7 23.17 24.55 -0.01
N SER A 8 23.60 25.81 0.14
CA SER A 8 23.03 26.76 1.12
C SER A 8 21.67 27.33 0.70
N GLY A 9 21.20 27.03 -0.52
CA GLY A 9 19.92 27.53 -1.03
C GLY A 9 19.96 28.98 -1.51
N VAL A 10 21.12 29.66 -1.47
CA VAL A 10 21.27 31.06 -1.92
C VAL A 10 20.95 31.17 -3.41
N LEU A 11 21.47 30.27 -4.24
CA LEU A 11 21.18 30.26 -5.68
C LEU A 11 19.69 30.00 -5.97
N SER A 12 19.04 29.12 -5.20
CA SER A 12 17.60 28.86 -5.32
C SER A 12 16.77 30.09 -4.95
N HIS A 13 17.20 30.85 -3.94
CA HIS A 13 16.58 32.13 -3.58
C HIS A 13 16.73 33.18 -4.69
N CYS A 14 17.91 33.27 -5.31
CA CYS A 14 18.13 34.18 -6.43
C CYS A 14 17.25 33.82 -7.66
N VAL A 15 17.07 32.52 -7.97
CA VAL A 15 16.14 32.08 -9.03
C VAL A 15 14.68 32.44 -8.71
N LEU A 16 14.26 32.31 -7.45
CA LEU A 16 12.93 32.73 -7.01
C LEU A 16 12.72 34.25 -7.12
N LEU A 17 13.77 35.05 -6.92
CA LEU A 17 13.71 36.49 -7.12
C LEU A 17 13.62 36.86 -8.61
N LEU A 18 14.33 36.14 -9.50
CA LEU A 18 14.24 36.31 -10.95
C LEU A 18 12.84 35.95 -11.48
N SER A 19 12.23 34.86 -11.00
CA SER A 19 10.88 34.46 -11.43
C SER A 19 9.76 35.34 -10.82
N ARG A 20 10.02 36.01 -9.70
CA ARG A 20 9.11 37.00 -9.08
C ARG A 20 9.29 38.44 -9.58
N ALA A 21 10.23 38.68 -10.51
CA ALA A 21 10.43 39.96 -11.17
C ALA A 21 9.16 40.63 -11.78
N PRO A 22 8.06 39.92 -12.19
CA PRO A 22 6.87 40.58 -12.70
C PRO A 22 6.13 41.50 -11.70
N ARG A 23 6.50 41.51 -10.41
CA ARG A 23 5.83 42.30 -9.36
C ARG A 23 6.66 43.43 -8.77
N MET A 24 7.89 43.68 -9.25
CA MET A 24 8.74 44.74 -8.68
C MET A 24 8.22 46.14 -9.04
N PRO A 25 7.68 46.92 -8.09
CA PRO A 25 7.23 48.28 -8.33
C PRO A 25 8.45 49.21 -8.24
N ARG A 26 8.85 49.79 -9.37
CA ARG A 26 9.85 50.86 -9.50
C ARG A 26 11.31 50.48 -9.10
N GLY A 27 12.13 50.22 -10.13
CA GLY A 27 13.39 50.97 -10.21
C GLY A 27 14.74 50.24 -10.11
N ASN A 28 14.87 48.91 -10.28
CA ASN A 28 16.22 48.34 -10.34
C ASN A 28 16.38 47.13 -11.29
N TRP A 29 15.98 47.32 -12.55
CA TRP A 29 16.19 46.33 -13.63
C TRP A 29 17.68 46.05 -13.88
N GLY A 30 18.55 47.03 -13.63
CA GLY A 30 20.00 46.85 -13.63
C GLY A 30 20.45 45.83 -12.58
N ALA A 31 19.94 45.92 -11.35
CA ALA A 31 20.22 44.96 -10.29
C ALA A 31 19.72 43.54 -10.63
N ALA A 32 18.52 43.43 -11.23
CA ALA A 32 17.97 42.15 -11.66
C ALA A 32 18.77 41.53 -12.82
N ALA A 33 19.24 42.34 -13.78
CA ALA A 33 20.15 41.91 -14.84
C ALA A 33 21.51 41.45 -14.29
N THR A 34 22.08 42.17 -13.33
CA THR A 34 23.32 41.73 -12.66
C THR A 34 23.11 40.47 -11.84
N LEU A 35 21.94 40.30 -11.22
CA LEU A 35 21.61 39.10 -10.46
C LEU A 35 21.50 37.88 -11.40
N ALA A 36 20.85 38.03 -12.57
CA ALA A 36 20.80 36.99 -13.60
C ALA A 36 22.20 36.58 -14.11
N GLN A 37 23.09 37.55 -14.32
CA GLN A 37 24.45 37.31 -14.76
C GLN A 37 25.28 36.60 -13.69
N LEU A 38 25.20 37.06 -12.43
CA LEU A 38 25.91 36.46 -11.31
C LEU A 38 25.41 35.04 -11.03
N THR A 39 24.09 34.81 -11.01
CA THR A 39 23.54 33.46 -10.81
C THR A 39 23.96 32.52 -11.93
N SER A 40 23.91 32.97 -13.19
CA SER A 40 24.37 32.19 -14.34
C SER A 40 25.86 31.81 -14.21
N SER A 41 26.73 32.79 -13.94
CA SER A 41 28.18 32.57 -13.77
C SER A 41 28.53 31.66 -12.58
N CYS A 42 27.71 31.69 -11.52
CA CYS A 42 27.83 30.81 -10.37
C CYS A 42 27.44 29.37 -10.69
N CYS A 43 26.67 29.11 -11.75
CA CYS A 43 26.25 27.76 -12.16
C CYS A 43 27.27 27.08 -13.09
N VAL A 44 28.13 27.85 -13.76
CA VAL A 44 29.17 27.29 -14.64
C VAL A 44 30.27 26.60 -13.80
N GLY A 45 30.50 25.31 -14.06
CA GLY A 45 31.51 24.49 -13.39
C GLY A 45 31.16 24.05 -11.96
N VAL A 46 29.87 24.04 -11.59
CA VAL A 46 29.42 23.53 -10.29
C VAL A 46 29.35 22.01 -10.31
N ASP A 47 30.01 21.36 -9.35
CA ASP A 47 29.77 19.95 -9.02
C ASP A 47 28.85 19.86 -7.79
N PRO A 48 27.55 19.56 -7.98
CA PRO A 48 26.57 19.42 -6.88
C PRO A 48 26.59 18.02 -6.22
N GLY A 49 27.49 17.11 -6.61
CA GLY A 49 27.62 15.76 -6.03
C GLY A 49 26.29 15.00 -6.03
N ARG A 50 25.80 14.61 -4.83
CA ARG A 50 24.55 13.84 -4.65
C ARG A 50 23.29 14.52 -5.17
N HIS A 51 23.30 15.84 -5.40
CA HIS A 51 22.16 16.61 -5.89
C HIS A 51 22.22 16.92 -7.40
N SER A 52 23.14 16.29 -8.15
CA SER A 52 23.31 16.50 -9.60
C SER A 52 22.01 16.33 -10.39
N GLN A 53 21.22 15.29 -10.12
CA GLN A 53 19.97 15.08 -10.84
C GLN A 53 18.94 16.20 -10.61
N ALA A 54 18.81 16.70 -9.38
CA ALA A 54 17.91 17.81 -9.06
C ALA A 54 18.41 19.14 -9.65
N PHE A 55 19.73 19.34 -9.64
CA PHE A 55 20.39 20.50 -10.24
C PHE A 55 20.11 20.59 -11.74
N HIS A 56 20.34 19.50 -12.49
CA HIS A 56 20.14 19.51 -13.95
C HIS A 56 18.68 19.47 -14.38
N ARG A 57 17.79 18.77 -13.67
CA ARG A 57 16.40 18.59 -14.10
C ARG A 57 15.41 19.63 -13.59
N LEU A 58 15.72 20.31 -12.48
CA LEU A 58 14.77 21.23 -11.84
C LEU A 58 15.35 22.64 -11.74
N PHE A 59 16.56 22.77 -11.20
CA PHE A 59 17.14 24.06 -10.92
C PHE A 59 17.57 24.82 -12.20
N LEU A 60 18.33 24.19 -13.09
CA LEU A 60 18.79 24.84 -14.33
C LEU A 60 17.65 25.27 -15.26
N PRO A 61 16.61 24.44 -15.54
CA PRO A 61 15.46 24.89 -16.32
C PRO A 61 14.73 26.08 -15.66
N SER A 62 14.62 26.09 -14.33
CA SER A 62 13.97 27.20 -13.60
C SER A 62 14.78 28.50 -13.68
N LEU A 63 16.12 28.41 -13.65
CA LEU A 63 17.00 29.56 -13.85
C LEU A 63 16.88 30.10 -15.28
N MET A 64 16.89 29.21 -16.29
CA MET A 64 16.70 29.59 -17.69
C MET A 64 15.36 30.28 -17.92
N ASP A 65 14.28 29.73 -17.36
CA ASP A 65 12.94 30.31 -17.43
C ASP A 65 12.90 31.71 -16.77
N GLY A 66 13.53 31.89 -15.61
CA GLY A 66 13.64 33.19 -14.95
C GLY A 66 14.42 34.22 -15.76
N ILE A 67 15.53 33.83 -16.40
CA ILE A 67 16.33 34.70 -17.27
C ILE A 67 15.53 35.12 -18.51
N LEU A 68 14.85 34.17 -19.17
CA LEU A 68 14.05 34.42 -20.36
C LEU A 68 12.80 35.26 -20.05
N SER A 69 12.16 35.05 -18.90
CA SER A 69 11.04 35.87 -18.44
C SER A 69 11.45 37.33 -18.24
N LEU A 70 12.63 37.55 -17.63
CA LEU A 70 13.19 38.87 -17.44
C LEU A 70 13.56 39.54 -18.78
N ALA A 71 14.15 38.79 -19.71
CA ALA A 71 14.47 39.27 -21.05
C ALA A 71 13.22 39.69 -21.84
N SER A 72 12.14 38.89 -21.81
CA SER A 72 10.83 39.22 -22.41
C SER A 72 10.21 40.51 -21.85
N GLN A 73 10.43 40.81 -20.57
CA GLN A 73 9.94 42.04 -19.96
C GLN A 73 10.77 43.27 -20.32
N LEU A 74 12.08 43.09 -20.57
CA LEU A 74 12.97 44.17 -20.99
C LEU A 74 12.71 44.62 -22.43
N ILE A 75 12.36 43.69 -23.33
CA ILE A 75 11.99 44.03 -24.73
C ILE A 75 10.74 44.93 -24.77
N ARG A 76 9.77 44.70 -23.87
CA ARG A 76 8.53 45.49 -23.80
C ARG A 76 8.73 46.91 -23.24
N ARG A 77 9.97 47.32 -22.95
CA ARG A 77 10.31 48.62 -22.37
C ARG A 77 11.25 49.38 -23.32
N ALA A 78 10.93 50.64 -23.59
CA ALA A 78 11.66 51.50 -24.53
C ALA A 78 13.17 51.66 -24.22
N GLU A 79 13.58 51.55 -22.96
CA GLU A 79 14.98 51.74 -22.51
C GLU A 79 15.69 50.43 -22.11
N GLY A 80 15.08 49.28 -22.42
CA GLY A 80 15.52 47.97 -21.91
C GLY A 80 16.57 47.23 -22.73
N LEU A 81 16.95 47.71 -23.92
CA LEU A 81 17.75 46.95 -24.90
C LEU A 81 19.20 46.66 -24.44
N SER A 82 19.85 47.61 -23.76
CA SER A 82 21.21 47.42 -23.22
C SER A 82 21.23 46.40 -22.07
N LEU A 83 20.20 46.42 -21.22
CA LEU A 83 19.99 45.45 -20.15
C LEU A 83 19.56 44.09 -20.72
N PHE A 84 18.77 44.06 -21.79
CA PHE A 84 18.37 42.85 -22.50
C PHE A 84 19.60 42.12 -23.04
N ARG A 85 20.48 42.83 -23.74
CA ARG A 85 21.75 42.25 -24.23
C ARG A 85 22.57 41.66 -23.08
N LYS A 86 22.74 42.41 -21.99
CA LYS A 86 23.46 41.95 -20.79
C LYS A 86 22.85 40.69 -20.16
N VAL A 87 21.53 40.55 -20.19
CA VAL A 87 20.81 39.37 -19.69
C VAL A 87 20.97 38.19 -20.65
N MET A 88 20.90 38.44 -21.95
CA MET A 88 21.02 37.44 -23.02
C MET A 88 22.45 36.92 -23.24
N ASP A 89 23.46 37.58 -22.67
CA ASP A 89 24.82 37.04 -22.56
C ASP A 89 24.94 35.91 -21.52
N SER A 90 23.94 35.73 -20.65
CA SER A 90 23.96 34.73 -19.58
C SER A 90 23.56 33.31 -20.03
N PRO A 91 22.50 33.10 -20.85
CA PRO A 91 22.08 31.79 -21.38
C PRO A 91 23.16 30.95 -22.08
N PRO A 92 24.05 31.48 -22.94
CA PRO A 92 25.06 30.67 -23.62
C PRO A 92 25.92 29.88 -22.65
N SER A 93 26.36 30.50 -21.55
CA SER A 93 27.20 29.85 -20.54
C SER A 93 26.51 28.69 -19.81
N LEU A 94 25.18 28.72 -19.70
CA LEU A 94 24.37 27.64 -19.12
C LEU A 94 24.17 26.50 -20.12
N LEU A 95 23.94 26.83 -21.39
CA LEU A 95 23.79 25.87 -22.48
C LEU A 95 25.10 25.15 -22.82
N ILE A 96 26.23 25.86 -22.73
CA ILE A 96 27.58 25.31 -22.92
C ILE A 96 27.99 24.44 -21.74
N GLY A 97 27.67 24.87 -20.51
CA GLY A 97 28.11 24.20 -19.28
C GLY A 97 27.29 22.97 -18.89
N HIS A 98 26.00 22.91 -19.28
CA HIS A 98 25.07 21.89 -18.79
C HIS A 98 24.11 21.44 -19.90
N PHE A 99 23.99 20.13 -20.10
CA PHE A 99 23.09 19.53 -21.09
C PHE A 99 21.63 19.87 -20.76
N ILE A 100 21.05 20.82 -21.49
CA ILE A 100 19.61 21.11 -21.48
C ILE A 100 19.06 20.60 -22.81
N ASP A 101 18.19 19.58 -22.76
CA ASP A 101 17.48 19.07 -23.94
C ASP A 101 16.70 20.22 -24.61
N GLY A 102 17.23 20.68 -25.75
CA GLY A 102 16.98 22.01 -26.30
C GLY A 102 15.58 22.32 -26.82
N GLU A 103 14.64 21.37 -26.80
CA GLU A 103 13.27 21.61 -27.28
C GLU A 103 12.20 21.61 -26.18
N ARG A 104 12.48 21.01 -25.01
CA ARG A 104 11.48 20.89 -23.92
C ARG A 104 11.67 21.87 -22.77
N SER A 105 12.75 22.66 -22.82
CA SER A 105 13.18 23.54 -21.73
C SER A 105 13.19 25.02 -22.08
N LEU A 106 13.02 25.39 -23.35
CA LEU A 106 12.86 26.80 -23.71
C LEU A 106 11.43 27.22 -23.37
N SER A 107 11.35 28.22 -22.51
CA SER A 107 10.09 28.74 -21.98
C SER A 107 9.23 29.40 -23.07
N VAL A 108 7.92 29.51 -22.83
CA VAL A 108 6.99 30.38 -23.58
C VAL A 108 7.54 31.80 -23.74
N HIS A 109 8.37 32.24 -22.80
CA HIS A 109 9.05 33.53 -22.87
C HIS A 109 10.08 33.63 -23.99
N TYR A 110 10.72 32.54 -24.41
CA TYR A 110 11.66 32.53 -25.53
C TYR A 110 10.93 32.69 -26.87
N GLU A 111 9.79 32.02 -27.04
CA GLU A 111 8.93 32.20 -28.23
C GLU A 111 8.47 33.67 -28.34
N GLN A 112 8.11 34.31 -27.22
CA GLN A 112 7.75 35.74 -27.21
C GLN A 112 8.91 36.67 -27.60
N ILE A 113 10.13 36.37 -27.16
CA ILE A 113 11.35 37.13 -27.54
C ILE A 113 11.60 36.98 -29.04
N GLN A 114 11.39 35.77 -29.57
CA GLN A 114 11.63 35.45 -30.96
C GLN A 114 10.65 36.12 -31.93
N MET A 115 9.39 36.25 -31.53
CA MET A 115 8.36 36.94 -32.32
C MET A 115 8.48 38.47 -32.30
N SER A 116 9.56 39.01 -31.72
CA SER A 116 9.85 40.45 -31.72
C SER A 116 10.15 40.97 -33.14
N GLU A 117 9.61 42.13 -33.48
CA GLU A 117 9.87 42.80 -34.76
C GLU A 117 11.22 43.54 -34.78
N ASP A 118 11.83 43.76 -33.61
CA ASP A 118 13.10 44.46 -33.46
C ASP A 118 14.29 43.61 -33.94
N VAL A 119 14.98 44.10 -34.97
CA VAL A 119 16.17 43.49 -35.60
C VAL A 119 17.29 43.25 -34.57
N THR A 120 17.45 44.13 -33.59
CA THR A 120 18.49 44.00 -32.56
C THR A 120 18.23 42.84 -31.61
N VAL A 121 16.96 42.58 -31.30
CA VAL A 121 16.53 41.45 -30.47
C VAL A 121 16.78 40.13 -31.22
N SER A 122 16.41 40.08 -32.49
CA SER A 122 16.66 38.90 -33.34
C SER A 122 18.16 38.61 -33.48
N LEU A 123 18.98 39.64 -33.73
CA LEU A 123 20.43 39.51 -33.83
C LEU A 123 21.07 38.96 -32.53
N VAL A 124 20.65 39.46 -31.36
CA VAL A 124 21.12 38.95 -30.06
C VAL A 124 20.75 37.48 -29.86
N CYS A 125 19.57 37.05 -30.32
CA CYS A 125 19.17 35.64 -30.28
C CYS A 125 20.04 34.76 -31.21
N VAL A 126 20.37 35.23 -32.41
CA VAL A 126 21.25 34.50 -33.35
C VAL A 126 22.66 34.40 -32.79
N GLN A 127 23.20 35.50 -32.23
CA GLN A 127 24.52 35.52 -31.59
C GLN A 127 24.59 34.59 -30.37
N MET A 128 23.54 34.52 -29.56
CA MET A 128 23.44 33.59 -28.43
C MET A 128 23.55 32.13 -28.89
N TRP A 129 22.82 31.77 -29.95
CA TRP A 129 22.90 30.43 -30.54
C TRP A 129 24.25 30.15 -31.15
N LEU A 130 24.80 31.09 -31.93
CA LEU A 130 26.11 30.95 -32.56
C LEU A 130 27.21 30.70 -31.53
N GLN A 131 27.26 31.49 -30.44
CA GLN A 131 28.21 31.28 -29.33
C GLN A 131 28.06 29.91 -28.66
N SER A 132 26.82 29.46 -28.50
CA SER A 132 26.51 28.15 -27.91
C SER A 132 26.97 27.01 -28.83
N CYS A 133 26.80 27.17 -30.15
CA CYS A 133 27.21 26.22 -31.18
C CYS A 133 28.74 26.14 -31.33
N THR A 134 29.45 27.27 -31.28
CA THR A 134 30.89 27.32 -31.49
C THR A 134 31.67 26.77 -30.29
N ALA A 135 31.16 26.97 -29.06
CA ALA A 135 31.84 26.55 -27.84
C ALA A 135 31.57 25.08 -27.46
N SER A 136 30.41 24.53 -27.83
CA SER A 136 30.05 23.15 -27.58
C SER A 136 30.16 22.38 -28.90
N GLN A 137 31.24 21.61 -29.11
CA GLN A 137 31.38 20.70 -30.27
C GLN A 137 30.36 19.53 -30.24
N ARG A 138 29.09 19.78 -29.93
CA ARG A 138 28.07 18.75 -29.63
C ARG A 138 26.73 19.05 -30.27
N SER A 139 26.06 17.97 -30.66
CA SER A 139 24.94 17.96 -31.62
C SER A 139 23.67 18.68 -31.20
N LEU A 140 23.17 19.50 -32.12
CA LEU A 140 21.87 20.20 -32.09
C LEU A 140 20.76 19.45 -32.84
N THR A 141 20.84 18.12 -32.93
CA THR A 141 19.85 17.32 -33.66
C THR A 141 18.43 17.40 -33.07
N SER A 142 18.28 17.86 -31.83
CA SER A 142 16.97 18.11 -31.20
C SER A 142 16.48 19.56 -31.29
N VAL A 143 17.35 20.52 -31.67
CA VAL A 143 16.98 21.94 -31.80
C VAL A 143 16.65 22.30 -33.25
N SER A 144 17.20 21.54 -34.22
CA SER A 144 17.03 21.81 -35.65
C SER A 144 15.59 21.71 -36.14
N ALA A 145 14.76 20.83 -35.57
CA ALA A 145 13.39 20.62 -36.04
C ALA A 145 12.49 21.87 -35.91
N GLY A 146 12.72 22.71 -34.90
CA GLY A 146 12.07 24.01 -34.76
C GLY A 146 12.80 25.14 -35.49
N LEU A 147 14.14 25.17 -35.39
CA LEU A 147 14.97 26.25 -35.92
C LEU A 147 14.93 26.35 -37.46
N ASP A 148 14.77 25.24 -38.17
CA ASP A 148 14.73 25.21 -39.64
C ASP A 148 13.61 26.08 -40.21
N SER A 149 12.45 26.13 -39.55
CA SER A 149 11.32 26.97 -39.97
C SER A 149 11.58 28.47 -39.78
N LEU A 150 12.43 28.82 -38.81
CA LEU A 150 12.72 30.18 -38.36
C LEU A 150 13.88 30.79 -39.15
N LEU A 151 14.89 29.96 -39.45
CA LEU A 151 16.04 30.31 -40.27
C LEU A 151 15.62 30.69 -41.70
N ASP A 152 14.66 29.96 -42.27
CA ASP A 152 14.26 30.12 -43.68
C ASP A 152 13.15 31.18 -43.89
N LYS A 153 12.27 31.39 -42.89
CA LYS A 153 11.10 32.30 -43.02
C LYS A 153 11.20 33.62 -42.27
N ASP A 154 11.75 33.61 -41.06
CA ASP A 154 11.63 34.75 -40.13
C ASP A 154 12.91 35.57 -39.98
N TRP A 155 14.09 34.96 -40.12
CA TRP A 155 15.39 35.60 -39.88
C TRP A 155 16.11 36.06 -41.15
N ARG A 156 15.84 35.44 -42.30
CA ARG A 156 16.38 35.84 -43.61
C ARG A 156 15.87 37.22 -44.02
N GLY A 157 16.76 38.10 -44.49
CA GLY A 157 16.42 39.42 -45.05
C GLY A 157 16.22 40.54 -44.03
N ARG A 158 16.56 40.32 -42.75
CA ARG A 158 16.49 41.34 -41.68
C ARG A 158 17.80 42.11 -41.43
N GLY A 159 18.86 41.86 -42.20
CA GLY A 159 20.12 42.61 -42.14
C GLY A 159 21.26 41.99 -41.31
N PHE A 160 21.12 40.72 -40.91
CA PHE A 160 22.13 39.91 -40.20
C PHE A 160 22.27 38.51 -40.80
N ASP A 161 22.06 38.42 -42.12
CA ASP A 161 22.21 37.21 -42.91
C ASP A 161 23.59 36.52 -42.77
N PRO A 162 24.75 37.22 -42.59
CA PRO A 162 26.02 36.52 -42.42
C PRO A 162 26.09 35.70 -41.12
N GLU A 163 25.47 36.15 -40.02
CA GLU A 163 25.38 35.38 -38.77
C GLU A 163 24.43 34.17 -38.90
N VAL A 164 23.34 34.33 -39.67
CA VAL A 164 22.39 33.24 -39.98
C VAL A 164 23.05 32.17 -40.84
N ASP A 165 23.82 32.57 -41.86
CA ASP A 165 24.53 31.65 -42.75
C ASP A 165 25.64 30.88 -42.02
N GLN A 166 26.35 31.52 -41.08
CA GLN A 166 27.31 30.83 -40.21
C GLN A 166 26.64 29.77 -39.33
N LEU A 167 25.47 30.08 -38.77
CA LEU A 167 24.70 29.15 -37.95
C LEU A 167 24.18 27.96 -38.79
N ILE A 168 23.68 28.22 -39.99
CA ILE A 168 23.23 27.18 -40.94
C ILE A 168 24.39 26.25 -41.31
N ALA A 169 25.57 26.80 -41.63
CA ALA A 169 26.75 26.02 -41.98
C ALA A 169 27.17 25.08 -40.84
N LEU A 170 27.12 25.55 -39.59
CA LEU A 170 27.42 24.73 -38.40
C LEU A 170 26.40 23.59 -38.22
N ILE A 171 25.10 23.87 -38.33
CA ILE A 171 24.03 22.86 -38.19
C ILE A 171 24.12 21.79 -39.30
N GLN A 172 24.36 22.20 -40.54
CA GLN A 172 24.47 21.29 -41.68
C GLN A 172 25.75 20.44 -41.63
N SER A 173 26.85 20.97 -41.10
CA SER A 173 28.10 20.22 -40.92
C SER A 173 27.94 19.03 -39.96
N ASP A 174 27.07 19.14 -38.96
CA ASP A 174 26.83 18.10 -37.96
C ASP A 174 25.80 17.05 -38.45
N THR A 175 24.89 17.45 -39.33
CA THR A 175 23.92 16.55 -40.00
C THR A 175 24.62 15.55 -40.93
N ARG A 176 25.75 15.93 -41.54
CA ARG A 176 26.58 15.05 -42.40
C ARG A 176 27.28 13.91 -41.64
N ARG A 177 27.27 13.92 -40.30
CA ARG A 177 27.88 12.86 -39.47
C ARG A 177 26.96 11.66 -39.23
N PHE A 178 25.67 11.73 -39.55
CA PHE A 178 24.71 10.64 -39.35
C PHE A 178 24.20 10.07 -40.68
N PRO A 179 24.27 8.73 -40.92
CA PRO A 179 23.80 8.14 -42.17
C PRO A 179 22.28 8.35 -42.34
N GLN A 180 21.84 8.81 -43.52
CA GLN A 180 20.43 9.07 -43.90
C GLN A 180 19.47 7.91 -43.58
N VAL A 181 19.97 6.67 -43.59
CA VAL A 181 19.23 5.44 -43.26
C VAL A 181 18.74 5.42 -41.81
N SER A 182 19.45 6.08 -40.89
CA SER A 182 19.09 6.16 -39.48
C SER A 182 17.87 7.06 -39.24
N LEU A 183 17.77 8.20 -39.95
CA LEU A 183 16.63 9.13 -39.87
C LEU A 183 15.32 8.50 -40.39
N SER A 184 15.37 7.74 -41.49
CA SER A 184 14.20 7.03 -42.01
C SER A 184 13.66 6.00 -41.01
N ARG A 185 14.55 5.28 -40.32
CA ARG A 185 14.16 4.31 -39.27
C ARG A 185 13.57 5.00 -38.04
N VAL A 186 14.13 6.14 -37.63
CA VAL A 186 13.59 6.95 -36.53
C VAL A 186 12.19 7.48 -36.88
N ARG A 187 11.99 8.00 -38.10
CA ARG A 187 10.68 8.49 -38.56
C ARG A 187 9.63 7.38 -38.59
N ALA A 188 9.97 6.20 -39.11
CA ALA A 188 9.09 5.05 -39.10
C ALA A 188 8.75 4.59 -37.68
N ALA A 189 9.74 4.55 -36.77
CA ALA A 189 9.52 4.22 -35.36
C ALA A 189 8.58 5.22 -34.68
N CYS A 190 8.73 6.53 -34.94
CA CYS A 190 7.85 7.55 -34.40
C CYS A 190 6.40 7.37 -34.85
N LEU A 191 6.15 7.01 -36.13
CA LEU A 191 4.81 6.74 -36.64
C LEU A 191 4.16 5.54 -35.96
N ILE A 192 4.90 4.43 -35.83
CA ILE A 192 4.42 3.23 -35.14
C ILE A 192 4.12 3.54 -33.67
N GLN A 193 5.02 4.26 -32.99
CA GLN A 193 4.83 4.65 -31.60
C GLN A 193 3.65 5.60 -31.41
N ALA A 194 3.44 6.57 -32.30
CA ALA A 194 2.29 7.47 -32.26
C ALA A 194 0.98 6.71 -32.49
N ALA A 195 0.94 5.81 -33.48
CA ALA A 195 -0.20 4.95 -33.74
C ALA A 195 -0.54 4.07 -32.52
N TRP A 196 0.45 3.44 -31.92
CA TRP A 196 0.28 2.62 -30.71
C TRP A 196 -0.21 3.43 -29.50
N LYS A 197 0.44 4.57 -29.19
CA LYS A 197 0.01 5.46 -28.10
C LYS A 197 -1.43 5.93 -28.28
N SER A 198 -1.81 6.26 -29.51
CA SER A 198 -3.18 6.68 -29.82
C SER A 198 -4.20 5.53 -29.65
N TYR A 199 -3.86 4.31 -30.07
CA TYR A 199 -4.69 3.11 -29.86
C TYR A 199 -4.87 2.82 -28.36
N GLN A 200 -3.78 2.88 -27.59
CA GLN A 200 -3.81 2.67 -26.14
C GLN A 200 -4.72 3.68 -25.44
N THR A 201 -4.63 4.96 -25.80
CA THR A 201 -5.50 6.02 -25.27
C THR A 201 -6.96 5.77 -25.64
N ARG A 202 -7.26 5.46 -26.90
CA ARG A 202 -8.64 5.15 -27.34
C ARG A 202 -9.23 3.95 -26.59
N ARG A 203 -8.43 2.90 -26.35
CA ARG A 203 -8.87 1.73 -25.59
C ARG A 203 -9.15 2.07 -24.12
N ARG A 204 -8.30 2.90 -23.50
CA ARG A 204 -8.49 3.40 -22.13
C ARG A 204 -9.76 4.23 -22.01
N VAL A 205 -10.00 5.17 -22.94
CA VAL A 205 -11.22 6.01 -22.95
C VAL A 205 -12.48 5.15 -23.12
N LYS A 206 -12.47 4.17 -24.03
CA LYS A 206 -13.60 3.22 -24.18
C LYS A 206 -13.88 2.43 -22.89
N SER A 207 -12.82 1.98 -22.19
CA SER A 207 -12.95 1.30 -20.90
C SER A 207 -13.56 2.20 -19.82
N LEU A 208 -13.08 3.46 -19.73
CA LEU A 208 -13.63 4.45 -18.80
C LEU A 208 -15.11 4.74 -19.07
N ASN A 209 -15.51 4.93 -20.34
CA ASN A 209 -16.91 5.12 -20.69
C ASN A 209 -17.79 3.95 -20.25
N ARG A 210 -17.32 2.70 -20.42
CA ARG A 210 -18.04 1.51 -19.92
C ARG A 210 -18.18 1.52 -18.40
N ALA A 211 -17.13 1.89 -17.67
CA ALA A 211 -17.16 1.99 -16.22
C ALA A 211 -18.14 3.09 -15.75
N VAL A 212 -18.09 4.27 -16.36
CA VAL A 212 -19.01 5.39 -16.07
C VAL A 212 -20.45 5.01 -16.36
N SER A 213 -20.75 4.42 -17.51
CA SER A 213 -22.11 3.97 -17.85
C SER A 213 -22.63 2.89 -16.90
N THR A 214 -21.75 2.05 -16.36
CA THR A 214 -22.12 1.04 -15.35
C THR A 214 -22.41 1.69 -14.00
N LEU A 215 -21.59 2.67 -13.59
CA LEU A 215 -21.81 3.45 -12.38
C LEU A 215 -23.12 4.24 -12.44
N GLN A 216 -23.39 4.92 -13.56
CA GLN A 216 -24.61 5.69 -13.77
C GLN A 216 -25.86 4.80 -13.74
N ARG A 217 -25.82 3.62 -14.37
CA ARG A 217 -26.93 2.64 -14.31
C ARG A 217 -27.19 2.17 -12.88
N ARG A 218 -26.13 1.81 -12.15
CA ARG A 218 -26.25 1.40 -10.73
C ARG A 218 -26.79 2.52 -9.86
N TYR A 219 -26.34 3.76 -10.08
CA TYR A 219 -26.83 4.92 -9.35
C TYR A 219 -28.33 5.15 -9.60
N ARG A 220 -28.76 5.15 -10.88
CA ARG A 220 -30.18 5.29 -11.25
C ARG A 220 -31.04 4.17 -10.67
N SER A 221 -30.56 2.92 -10.74
CA SER A 221 -31.25 1.77 -10.13
C SER A 221 -31.38 1.90 -8.62
N ARG A 222 -30.32 2.30 -7.92
CA ARG A 222 -30.36 2.55 -6.46
C ARG A 222 -31.32 3.68 -6.10
N GLN A 223 -31.32 4.77 -6.88
CA GLN A 223 -32.26 5.87 -6.68
C GLN A 223 -33.71 5.42 -6.86
N GLN A 224 -33.98 4.57 -7.84
CA GLN A 224 -35.31 4.02 -8.07
C GLN A 224 -35.75 3.10 -6.92
N GLN A 225 -34.87 2.19 -6.49
CA GLN A 225 -35.12 1.30 -5.35
C GLN A 225 -35.42 2.08 -4.07
N GLN A 226 -34.64 3.12 -3.77
CA GLN A 226 -34.88 3.97 -2.59
C GLN A 226 -36.24 4.66 -2.63
N LYS A 227 -36.67 5.14 -3.81
CA LYS A 227 -38.00 5.75 -3.97
C LYS A 227 -39.12 4.73 -3.78
N GLU A 228 -38.94 3.51 -4.30
CA GLU A 228 -39.90 2.42 -4.13
C GLU A 228 -39.99 1.98 -2.66
N GLU A 229 -38.85 1.80 -1.99
CA GLU A 229 -38.78 1.51 -0.55
C GLU A 229 -39.48 2.60 0.28
N GLN A 230 -39.25 3.87 -0.02
CA GLN A 230 -39.93 4.99 0.65
C GLN A 230 -41.45 4.91 0.47
N ARG A 231 -41.93 4.66 -0.74
CA ARG A 231 -43.38 4.52 -1.01
C ARG A 231 -43.97 3.33 -0.25
N TRP A 232 -43.28 2.19 -0.23
CA TRP A 232 -43.70 1.01 0.52
C TRP A 232 -43.73 1.28 2.03
N GLU A 233 -42.74 1.99 2.57
CA GLU A 233 -42.74 2.40 3.97
C GLU A 233 -43.88 3.36 4.31
N GLU A 234 -44.15 4.35 3.45
CA GLU A 234 -45.26 5.29 3.62
C GLU A 234 -46.62 4.58 3.59
N GLU A 235 -46.82 3.68 2.63
CA GLU A 235 -48.03 2.86 2.53
C GLU A 235 -48.19 1.97 3.77
N LEU A 236 -47.12 1.33 4.24
CA LEU A 236 -47.16 0.52 5.46
C LEU A 236 -47.49 1.39 6.69
N LYS A 237 -46.90 2.58 6.82
CA LYS A 237 -47.20 3.53 7.91
C LYS A 237 -48.67 3.94 7.86
N TYR A 238 -49.22 4.22 6.68
CA TYR A 238 -50.62 4.54 6.48
C TYR A 238 -51.53 3.37 6.90
N GLN A 239 -51.27 2.16 6.43
CA GLN A 239 -52.04 0.97 6.80
C GLN A 239 -52.02 0.69 8.30
N VAL A 240 -50.86 0.82 8.95
CA VAL A 240 -50.73 0.68 10.41
C VAL A 240 -51.54 1.76 11.14
N CYS A 241 -51.51 3.01 10.66
CA CYS A 241 -52.30 4.10 11.23
C CYS A 241 -53.80 3.81 11.15
N VAL A 242 -54.29 3.40 9.98
CA VAL A 242 -55.69 3.05 9.76
C VAL A 242 -56.11 1.87 10.64
N ARG A 243 -55.32 0.80 10.70
CA ARG A 243 -55.59 -0.36 11.58
C ARG A 243 -55.68 0.05 13.06
N ARG A 244 -54.77 0.91 13.53
CA ARG A 244 -54.80 1.43 14.90
C ARG A 244 -56.02 2.30 15.15
N GLN A 245 -56.42 3.15 14.20
CA GLN A 245 -57.62 3.98 14.33
C GLN A 245 -58.89 3.13 14.38
N GLN A 246 -59.03 2.13 13.50
CA GLN A 246 -60.14 1.19 13.51
C GLN A 246 -60.21 0.39 14.82
N ALA A 247 -59.07 -0.10 15.31
CA ALA A 247 -59.00 -0.80 16.59
C ALA A 247 -59.44 0.08 17.76
N ARG A 248 -58.99 1.35 17.79
CA ARG A 248 -59.44 2.33 18.80
C ARG A 248 -60.94 2.58 18.72
N ARG A 249 -61.52 2.75 17.52
CA ARG A 249 -62.97 2.95 17.36
C ARG A 249 -63.74 1.74 17.88
N LYS A 250 -63.35 0.53 17.47
CA LYS A 250 -63.97 -0.72 17.94
C LYS A 250 -63.87 -0.89 19.46
N PHE A 251 -62.73 -0.54 20.05
CA PHE A 251 -62.54 -0.57 21.51
C PHE A 251 -63.50 0.38 22.23
N HIS A 252 -63.55 1.66 21.83
CA HIS A 252 -64.45 2.64 22.45
C HIS A 252 -65.92 2.28 22.25
N GLN A 253 -66.28 1.69 21.10
CA GLN A 253 -67.64 1.23 20.84
C GLN A 253 -68.04 0.10 21.80
N LYS A 254 -67.17 -0.91 21.99
CA LYS A 254 -67.40 -2.00 22.96
C LYS A 254 -67.47 -1.48 24.39
N GLN A 255 -66.59 -0.56 24.78
CA GLN A 255 -66.60 0.04 26.10
C GLN A 255 -67.90 0.82 26.36
N ARG A 256 -68.40 1.57 25.37
CA ARG A 256 -69.68 2.28 25.47
C ARG A 256 -70.85 1.31 25.63
N GLN A 257 -70.87 0.21 24.85
CA GLN A 257 -71.89 -0.83 24.97
C GLN A 257 -71.90 -1.47 26.35
N LEU A 258 -70.72 -1.79 26.91
CA LEU A 258 -70.62 -2.35 28.26
C LEU A 258 -71.14 -1.37 29.33
N LEU A 259 -70.75 -0.10 29.25
CA LEU A 259 -71.23 0.93 30.20
C LEU A 259 -72.74 1.16 30.12
N GLN A 260 -73.37 0.95 28.96
CA GLN A 260 -74.83 1.03 28.81
C GLN A 260 -75.57 -0.14 29.47
N LEU A 261 -74.93 -1.31 29.61
CA LEU A 261 -75.52 -2.52 30.20
C LEU A 261 -75.27 -2.64 31.71
N LEU A 262 -74.30 -1.90 32.23
CA LEU A 262 -73.86 -1.99 33.63
C LEU A 262 -74.79 -1.18 34.56
N PRO A 263 -75.14 -1.72 35.75
CA PRO A 263 -75.83 -0.97 36.80
C PRO A 263 -75.03 0.26 37.28
N PRO A 264 -75.67 1.39 37.60
CA PRO A 264 -74.99 2.64 37.96
C PRO A 264 -74.02 2.54 39.15
N ASP A 265 -74.34 1.70 40.13
CA ASP A 265 -73.54 1.42 41.33
C ASP A 265 -72.22 0.70 41.00
N GLN A 266 -72.17 -0.05 39.89
CA GLN A 266 -71.00 -0.83 39.48
C GLN A 266 -70.10 -0.09 38.47
N VAL A 267 -70.54 1.04 37.93
CA VAL A 267 -69.77 1.83 36.95
C VAL A 267 -68.45 2.35 37.54
N GLN A 268 -68.49 2.89 38.76
CA GLN A 268 -67.32 3.50 39.39
C GLN A 268 -66.24 2.46 39.78
N PRO A 269 -66.56 1.31 40.42
CA PRO A 269 -65.60 0.25 40.65
C PRO A 269 -64.95 -0.27 39.36
N TYR A 270 -65.74 -0.43 38.29
CA TYR A 270 -65.23 -0.88 36.99
C TYR A 270 -64.21 0.10 36.38
N LEU A 271 -64.48 1.42 36.42
CA LEU A 271 -63.55 2.43 35.92
C LEU A 271 -62.24 2.42 36.71
N GLN A 272 -62.29 2.28 38.03
CA GLN A 272 -61.08 2.16 38.87
C GLN A 272 -60.26 0.90 38.56
N ASP A 273 -60.91 -0.23 38.25
CA ASP A 273 -60.22 -1.44 37.78
C ASP A 273 -59.57 -1.24 36.40
N CYS A 274 -60.23 -0.50 35.51
CA CYS A 274 -59.66 -0.12 34.21
C CYS A 274 -58.43 0.78 34.38
N GLU A 275 -58.48 1.77 35.27
CA GLU A 275 -57.34 2.64 35.60
C GLU A 275 -56.17 1.84 36.18
N ARG A 276 -56.44 0.95 37.15
CA ARG A 276 -55.42 0.08 37.74
C ARG A 276 -54.76 -0.81 36.69
N ARG A 277 -55.54 -1.46 35.81
CA ARG A 277 -55.02 -2.28 34.71
C ARG A 277 -54.21 -1.46 33.70
N ALA A 278 -54.70 -0.27 33.34
CA ALA A 278 -53.98 0.63 32.45
C ALA A 278 -52.64 1.09 33.05
N ALA A 279 -52.61 1.43 34.34
CA ALA A 279 -51.40 1.81 35.06
C ALA A 279 -50.34 0.68 35.02
N VAL A 280 -50.75 -0.58 35.26
CA VAL A 280 -49.84 -1.73 35.17
C VAL A 280 -49.26 -1.89 33.76
N VAL A 281 -50.09 -1.76 32.72
CA VAL A 281 -49.62 -1.84 31.32
C VAL A 281 -48.63 -0.72 31.00
N ILE A 282 -48.95 0.52 31.36
CA ILE A 282 -48.06 1.68 31.14
C ILE A 282 -46.73 1.49 31.88
N GLN A 283 -46.77 1.09 33.15
CA GLN A 283 -45.59 0.83 33.96
C GLN A 283 -44.73 -0.30 33.38
N SER A 284 -45.35 -1.38 32.88
CA SER A 284 -44.62 -2.48 32.24
C SER A 284 -43.92 -2.04 30.95
N PHE A 285 -44.59 -1.21 30.13
CA PHE A 285 -44.01 -0.63 28.92
C PHE A 285 -42.84 0.30 29.23
N TRP A 286 -42.96 1.11 30.27
CA TRP A 286 -41.87 1.98 30.72
C TRP A 286 -40.69 1.15 31.24
N ARG A 287 -40.91 0.18 32.13
CA ARG A 287 -39.83 -0.72 32.57
C ARG A 287 -39.09 -1.34 31.38
N GLY A 288 -39.82 -1.81 30.37
CA GLY A 288 -39.25 -2.34 29.13
C GLY A 288 -38.52 -1.29 28.28
N PHE A 289 -39.07 -0.09 28.09
CA PHE A 289 -38.40 0.99 27.35
C PHE A 289 -37.10 1.43 28.04
N ARG A 290 -37.09 1.52 29.38
CA ARG A 290 -35.90 1.83 30.18
C ARG A 290 -34.79 0.82 29.96
N GLU A 291 -35.13 -0.46 30.00
CA GLU A 291 -34.14 -1.54 29.83
C GLU A 291 -33.63 -1.62 28.39
N ARG A 292 -34.50 -1.43 27.40
CA ARG A 292 -34.07 -1.31 25.99
C ARG A 292 -33.18 -0.10 25.76
N GLN A 293 -33.44 1.03 26.41
CA GLN A 293 -32.55 2.20 26.33
C GLN A 293 -31.19 1.93 26.95
N ARG A 294 -31.13 1.29 28.13
CA ARG A 294 -29.86 0.85 28.73
C ARG A 294 -29.10 -0.11 27.82
N TYR A 295 -29.79 -1.10 27.26
CA TYR A 295 -29.19 -2.04 26.33
C TYR A 295 -28.72 -1.34 25.06
N ASN A 296 -29.48 -0.41 24.49
CA ASN A 296 -29.09 0.31 23.28
C ASN A 296 -27.89 1.24 23.52
N ASN A 297 -27.81 1.88 24.69
CA ASN A 297 -26.63 2.64 25.10
C ASN A 297 -25.40 1.72 25.25
N ASN A 298 -25.56 0.56 25.88
CA ASN A 298 -24.51 -0.46 25.97
C ASN A 298 -24.18 -1.10 24.62
N ASN A 299 -25.13 -1.18 23.70
CA ASN A 299 -24.94 -1.72 22.36
C ASN A 299 -24.20 -0.71 21.48
N ASN A 300 -24.38 0.60 21.69
CA ASN A 300 -23.55 1.62 21.04
C ASN A 300 -22.10 1.50 21.47
N THR A 301 -21.81 1.30 22.76
CA THR A 301 -20.43 1.02 23.20
C THR A 301 -19.89 -0.29 22.61
N LEU A 302 -20.68 -1.37 22.58
CA LEU A 302 -20.30 -2.64 21.92
C LEU A 302 -20.11 -2.51 20.40
N ARG A 303 -20.92 -1.69 19.72
CA ARG A 303 -20.77 -1.38 18.28
C ARG A 303 -19.52 -0.57 18.01
N HIS A 304 -19.21 0.40 18.87
CA HIS A 304 -17.97 1.16 18.78
C HIS A 304 -16.73 0.28 19.05
N THR A 305 -16.78 -0.64 20.01
CA THR A 305 -15.69 -1.60 20.23
C THR A 305 -15.55 -2.57 19.07
N HIS A 306 -16.66 -3.11 18.55
CA HIS A 306 -16.65 -3.97 17.36
C HIS A 306 -16.11 -3.25 16.11
N ALA A 307 -16.55 -2.01 15.85
CA ALA A 307 -16.03 -1.21 14.75
C ALA A 307 -14.53 -0.92 14.90
N ARG A 308 -14.05 -0.63 16.11
CA ARG A 308 -12.63 -0.44 16.42
C ARG A 308 -11.82 -1.71 16.21
N GLN A 309 -12.34 -2.87 16.62
CA GLN A 309 -11.72 -4.17 16.38
C GLN A 309 -11.70 -4.55 14.90
N GLN A 310 -12.78 -4.27 14.17
CA GLN A 310 -12.85 -4.52 12.72
C GLN A 310 -11.89 -3.62 11.94
N ALA A 311 -11.77 -2.34 12.32
CA ALA A 311 -10.76 -1.43 11.78
C ALA A 311 -9.34 -1.95 12.07
N ALA A 312 -9.06 -2.38 13.30
CA ALA A 312 -7.77 -2.96 13.68
C ALA A 312 -7.44 -4.22 12.85
N ARG A 313 -8.39 -5.15 12.68
CA ARG A 313 -8.21 -6.35 11.84
C ARG A 313 -7.97 -6.01 10.38
N THR A 314 -8.65 -4.98 9.87
CA THR A 314 -8.47 -4.52 8.49
C THR A 314 -7.08 -3.92 8.28
N LEU A 315 -6.60 -3.11 9.23
CA LEU A 315 -5.24 -2.59 9.24
C LEU A 315 -4.20 -3.70 9.39
N GLN A 316 -4.40 -4.65 10.29
CA GLN A 316 -3.52 -5.82 10.47
C GLN A 316 -3.42 -6.65 9.19
N ARG A 317 -4.55 -6.93 8.53
CA ARG A 317 -4.57 -7.60 7.23
C ARG A 317 -3.86 -6.78 6.14
N ALA A 318 -4.05 -5.46 6.12
CA ALA A 318 -3.36 -4.58 5.18
C ALA A 318 -1.84 -4.57 5.42
N VAL A 319 -1.39 -4.58 6.67
CA VAL A 319 0.03 -4.69 7.03
C VAL A 319 0.57 -6.06 6.66
N HIS A 320 -0.13 -7.16 6.98
CA HIS A 320 0.30 -8.51 6.63
C HIS A 320 0.39 -8.71 5.12
N THR A 321 -0.60 -8.21 4.36
CA THR A 321 -0.57 -8.25 2.90
C THR A 321 0.54 -7.36 2.32
N LEU A 322 0.80 -6.19 2.90
CA LEU A 322 1.92 -5.35 2.50
C LEU A 322 3.27 -6.00 2.80
N VAL A 323 3.46 -6.60 3.98
CA VAL A 323 4.65 -7.38 4.33
C VAL A 323 4.82 -8.56 3.39
N PHE A 324 3.75 -9.31 3.11
CA PHE A 324 3.76 -10.40 2.14
C PHE A 324 4.13 -9.91 0.73
N LEU A 325 3.57 -8.79 0.28
CA LEU A 325 3.91 -8.20 -1.03
C LEU A 325 5.35 -7.67 -1.07
N LEU A 326 5.87 -7.13 0.03
CA LEU A 326 7.27 -6.71 0.15
C LEU A 326 8.21 -7.92 0.13
N GLN A 327 7.86 -9.01 0.83
CA GLN A 327 8.58 -10.27 0.81
C GLN A 327 8.50 -10.93 -0.58
N GLN A 328 7.34 -10.90 -1.23
CA GLN A 328 7.19 -11.41 -2.59
C GLN A 328 7.96 -10.54 -3.59
N ARG A 329 8.06 -9.22 -3.37
CA ARG A 329 8.95 -8.33 -4.12
C ARG A 329 10.42 -8.61 -3.85
N SER A 330 10.83 -8.93 -2.62
CA SER A 330 12.22 -9.29 -2.32
C SER A 330 12.60 -10.65 -2.93
N ILE A 331 11.70 -11.64 -2.89
CA ILE A 331 11.84 -12.92 -3.59
C ILE A 331 11.91 -12.71 -5.11
N ARG A 332 11.02 -11.88 -5.68
CA ARG A 332 11.10 -11.53 -7.11
C ARG A 332 12.37 -10.77 -7.46
N ARG A 333 12.88 -9.91 -6.58
CA ARG A 333 14.20 -9.26 -6.76
C ARG A 333 15.32 -10.29 -6.71
N ALA A 334 15.27 -11.27 -5.79
CA ALA A 334 16.20 -12.39 -5.72
C ALA A 334 16.10 -13.34 -6.93
N ALA A 335 14.93 -13.42 -7.59
CA ALA A 335 14.71 -14.16 -8.83
C ALA A 335 15.02 -13.35 -10.12
N MET A 336 15.08 -12.01 -10.02
CA MET A 336 15.51 -11.09 -11.09
C MET A 336 17.01 -10.84 -11.06
N VAL A 337 17.67 -11.15 -9.94
CA VAL A 337 19.07 -11.62 -10.00
C VAL A 337 19.00 -12.89 -10.87
N PRO A 338 19.74 -12.97 -11.99
CA PRO A 338 19.74 -14.17 -12.83
C PRO A 338 20.00 -15.36 -11.91
N PRO A 339 19.33 -16.51 -12.12
CA PRO A 339 19.45 -17.61 -11.19
C PRO A 339 20.93 -17.94 -11.12
N THR A 340 21.54 -17.66 -9.98
CA THR A 340 22.59 -18.53 -9.47
C THR A 340 21.87 -19.86 -9.37
N THR A 341 21.93 -20.62 -10.48
CA THR A 341 21.50 -21.99 -10.59
C THR A 341 21.86 -22.66 -9.29
N SER A 342 20.98 -23.48 -8.75
CA SER A 342 21.33 -24.52 -7.79
C SER A 342 22.64 -25.17 -8.25
N PHE A 343 23.78 -24.69 -7.75
CA PHE A 343 25.06 -24.80 -8.47
C PHE A 343 25.69 -26.18 -8.30
N TRP A 344 24.92 -27.17 -7.89
CA TRP A 344 25.49 -28.34 -7.23
C TRP A 344 24.87 -29.69 -7.61
N ILE A 345 23.75 -29.72 -8.34
CA ILE A 345 23.16 -30.99 -8.79
C ILE A 345 22.94 -30.92 -10.30
N GLY A 346 23.92 -31.48 -11.04
CA GLY A 346 23.79 -31.78 -12.46
C GLY A 346 24.48 -30.84 -13.43
N GLN A 347 25.71 -30.38 -13.17
CA GLN A 347 26.55 -29.92 -14.27
C GLN A 347 27.08 -31.12 -15.05
N ASN A 348 26.81 -31.16 -16.36
CA ASN A 348 27.41 -32.11 -17.29
C ASN A 348 28.93 -31.97 -17.23
N GLY A 349 29.62 -32.94 -16.62
CA GLY A 349 31.07 -32.93 -16.42
C GLY A 349 31.53 -33.10 -14.96
N LEU A 350 30.66 -32.94 -13.96
CA LEU A 350 30.93 -33.35 -12.58
C LEU A 350 30.50 -34.82 -12.38
N THR A 351 31.24 -35.74 -13.00
CA THR A 351 31.19 -37.16 -12.65
C THR A 351 31.77 -37.36 -11.25
N ASP A 352 31.43 -38.45 -10.54
CA ASP A 352 31.99 -38.71 -9.18
C ASP A 352 33.54 -38.71 -9.17
N SER A 353 34.15 -39.12 -10.28
CA SER A 353 35.61 -39.03 -10.49
C SER A 353 36.12 -37.59 -10.54
N ARG A 354 35.38 -36.67 -11.18
CA ARG A 354 35.75 -35.24 -11.22
C ARG A 354 35.50 -34.55 -9.89
N ARG A 355 34.47 -34.97 -9.12
CA ARG A 355 34.26 -34.53 -7.74
C ARG A 355 35.40 -34.96 -6.82
N ALA A 356 35.85 -36.21 -6.91
CA ALA A 356 36.99 -36.70 -6.14
C ALA A 356 38.28 -35.95 -6.50
N GLU A 357 38.50 -35.66 -7.78
CA GLU A 357 39.67 -34.89 -8.23
C GLU A 357 39.63 -33.44 -7.74
N LEU A 358 38.48 -32.77 -7.80
CA LEU A 358 38.33 -31.41 -7.26
C LEU A 358 38.47 -31.39 -5.73
N LYS A 359 37.95 -32.41 -5.04
CA LYS A 359 38.12 -32.56 -3.60
C LYS A 359 39.60 -32.74 -3.24
N ARG A 360 40.34 -33.54 -4.02
CA ARG A 360 41.79 -33.72 -3.88
C ARG A 360 42.55 -32.40 -4.10
N GLN A 361 42.19 -31.62 -5.12
CA GLN A 361 42.81 -30.30 -5.38
C GLN A 361 42.54 -29.29 -4.27
N VAL A 362 41.33 -29.30 -3.69
CA VAL A 362 41.00 -28.46 -2.53
C VAL A 362 41.77 -28.92 -1.28
N GLU A 363 41.85 -30.23 -1.02
CA GLU A 363 42.61 -30.78 0.10
C GLU A 363 44.12 -30.49 -0.03
N GLU A 364 44.67 -30.56 -1.24
CA GLU A 364 46.06 -30.19 -1.57
C GLU A 364 46.29 -28.68 -1.41
N HIS A 365 45.35 -27.83 -1.82
CA HIS A 365 45.45 -26.39 -1.61
C HIS A 365 45.38 -26.01 -0.13
N VAL A 366 44.50 -26.67 0.63
CA VAL A 366 44.34 -26.46 2.08
C VAL A 366 45.56 -26.98 2.86
N SER A 367 46.19 -28.08 2.41
CA SER A 367 47.42 -28.57 3.03
C SER A 367 48.62 -27.65 2.77
N GLN A 368 48.66 -27.02 1.58
CA GLN A 368 49.66 -26.00 1.24
C GLN A 368 49.39 -24.63 1.91
N HIS A 369 48.16 -24.36 2.35
CA HIS A 369 47.76 -23.12 3.01
C HIS A 369 47.03 -23.36 4.35
N PRO A 370 47.75 -23.82 5.40
CA PRO A 370 47.15 -24.05 6.71
C PRO A 370 46.63 -22.74 7.32
N SER A 371 45.38 -22.75 7.78
CA SER A 371 44.81 -21.59 8.47
C SER A 371 45.46 -21.40 9.84
N SER A 372 46.04 -20.22 10.09
CA SER A 372 46.70 -19.94 11.38
C SER A 372 45.73 -19.75 12.56
N ARG A 373 44.44 -19.59 12.29
CA ARG A 373 43.43 -19.16 13.28
C ARG A 373 42.65 -20.31 13.92
N VAL A 374 42.48 -21.43 13.21
CA VAL A 374 41.67 -22.56 13.67
C VAL A 374 42.36 -23.83 13.22
N SER A 375 42.50 -24.78 14.14
CA SER A 375 43.08 -26.08 13.84
C SER A 375 42.10 -26.92 12.99
N ARG A 376 42.63 -27.82 12.15
CA ARG A 376 41.80 -28.68 11.31
C ARG A 376 40.79 -29.51 12.13
N GLN A 377 41.23 -30.03 13.27
CA GLN A 377 40.41 -30.82 14.18
C GLN A 377 39.26 -30.01 14.78
N GLU A 378 39.49 -28.73 15.06
CA GLU A 378 38.47 -27.84 15.60
C GLU A 378 37.43 -27.44 14.54
N CYS A 379 37.85 -27.27 13.29
CA CYS A 379 36.93 -27.12 12.15
C CYS A 379 36.06 -28.36 11.94
N GLU A 380 36.64 -29.56 12.00
CA GLU A 380 35.91 -30.83 11.88
C GLU A 380 34.89 -30.98 13.01
N ARG A 381 35.29 -30.69 14.26
CA ARG A 381 34.39 -30.70 15.42
C ARG A 381 33.24 -29.71 15.29
N LEU A 382 33.51 -28.47 14.87
CA LEU A 382 32.47 -27.46 14.66
C LEU A 382 31.52 -27.85 13.53
N HIS A 383 32.02 -28.49 12.48
CA HIS A 383 31.17 -28.99 11.41
C HIS A 383 30.21 -30.07 11.93
N GLU A 384 30.72 -31.04 12.68
CA GLU A 384 29.90 -32.09 13.31
C GLU A 384 28.86 -31.51 14.26
N GLU A 385 29.23 -30.55 15.10
CA GLU A 385 28.33 -29.87 16.04
C GLU A 385 27.18 -29.15 15.31
N VAL A 386 27.49 -28.41 14.25
CA VAL A 386 26.48 -27.71 13.44
C VAL A 386 25.55 -28.69 12.71
N GLN A 387 26.07 -29.81 12.20
CA GLN A 387 25.23 -30.84 11.57
C GLN A 387 24.27 -31.48 12.58
N LEU A 388 24.74 -31.75 13.80
CA LEU A 388 23.90 -32.29 14.87
C LEU A 388 22.81 -31.29 15.31
N LEU A 389 23.15 -30.00 15.43
CA LEU A 389 22.17 -28.94 15.72
C LEU A 389 21.14 -28.78 14.60
N LEU A 390 21.55 -28.92 13.34
CA LEU A 390 20.62 -28.87 12.23
C LEU A 390 19.64 -30.05 12.26
N LEU A 391 20.14 -31.26 12.54
CA LEU A 391 19.31 -32.45 12.65
C LEU A 391 18.32 -32.33 13.83
N SER A 392 18.76 -31.81 14.98
CA SER A 392 17.89 -31.62 16.14
C SER A 392 16.77 -30.60 15.86
N GLU A 393 17.07 -29.48 15.19
CA GLU A 393 16.07 -28.49 14.81
C GLU A 393 15.06 -29.02 13.78
N LEU A 394 15.52 -29.80 12.80
CA LEU A 394 14.64 -30.44 11.83
C LEU A 394 13.70 -31.47 12.49
N GLN A 395 14.21 -32.23 13.48
CA GLN A 395 13.40 -33.15 14.28
C GLN A 395 12.40 -32.40 15.18
N ARG A 396 12.81 -31.28 15.79
CA ARG A 396 11.96 -30.42 16.63
C ARG A 396 10.77 -29.87 15.84
N GLY A 397 10.99 -29.41 14.61
CA GLY A 397 9.91 -28.96 13.72
C GLY A 397 8.95 -30.10 13.30
N GLY A 398 9.40 -31.35 13.31
CA GLY A 398 8.53 -32.52 13.10
C GLY A 398 7.65 -32.82 14.32
N ARG A 399 8.23 -32.79 15.53
CA ARG A 399 7.50 -32.99 16.79
C ARG A 399 6.44 -31.90 17.01
N GLN A 400 6.83 -30.64 16.81
CA GLN A 400 5.94 -29.49 16.99
C GLN A 400 4.70 -29.56 16.08
N ARG A 401 4.87 -29.92 14.80
CA ARG A 401 3.74 -30.10 13.87
C ARG A 401 2.78 -31.22 14.29
N ARG A 402 3.30 -32.31 14.87
CA ARG A 402 2.46 -33.42 15.38
C ARG A 402 1.70 -33.00 16.64
N GLU A 403 2.33 -32.22 17.51
CA GLU A 403 1.70 -31.65 18.69
C GLU A 403 0.58 -30.67 18.32
N GLU A 404 0.84 -29.78 17.35
CA GLU A 404 -0.16 -28.86 16.80
C GLU A 404 -1.38 -29.62 16.25
N GLN A 405 -1.14 -30.65 15.43
CA GLN A 405 -2.21 -31.52 14.92
C GLN A 405 -2.99 -32.23 16.03
N ARG A 406 -2.30 -32.69 17.08
CA ARG A 406 -2.94 -33.34 18.23
C ARG A 406 -3.82 -32.36 19.00
N VAL A 407 -3.34 -31.13 19.24
CA VAL A 407 -4.11 -30.08 19.92
C VAL A 407 -5.31 -29.67 19.09
N GLU A 408 -5.16 -29.49 17.77
CA GLU A 408 -6.26 -29.18 16.86
C GLU A 408 -7.34 -30.27 16.88
N ALA A 409 -6.95 -31.55 16.84
CA ALA A 409 -7.88 -32.67 16.94
C ALA A 409 -8.62 -32.69 18.29
N LEU A 410 -7.92 -32.43 19.40
CA LEU A 410 -8.53 -32.35 20.73
C LEU A 410 -9.51 -31.17 20.82
N LEU A 411 -9.16 -30.01 20.27
CA LEU A 411 -10.04 -28.84 20.25
C LEU A 411 -11.30 -29.08 19.39
N ALA A 412 -11.16 -29.75 18.25
CA ALA A 412 -12.30 -30.15 17.44
C ALA A 412 -13.21 -31.11 18.21
N HIS A 413 -12.63 -32.11 18.90
CA HIS A 413 -13.38 -33.05 19.70
C HIS A 413 -14.15 -32.38 20.85
N THR A 414 -13.50 -31.50 21.62
CA THR A 414 -14.17 -30.77 22.70
C THR A 414 -15.28 -29.86 22.18
N HIS A 415 -15.09 -29.23 21.02
CA HIS A 415 -16.14 -28.44 20.38
C HIS A 415 -17.36 -29.28 20.05
N THR A 416 -17.18 -30.45 19.43
CA THR A 416 -18.30 -31.35 19.12
C THR A 416 -19.03 -31.84 20.37
N GLN A 417 -18.31 -32.12 21.47
CA GLN A 417 -18.94 -32.50 22.74
C GLN A 417 -19.74 -31.36 23.37
N LEU A 418 -19.24 -30.12 23.29
CA LEU A 418 -19.97 -28.95 23.78
C LEU A 418 -21.24 -28.67 22.99
N GLU A 419 -21.23 -28.91 21.67
CA GLU A 419 -22.43 -28.79 20.84
C GLU A 419 -23.47 -29.86 21.20
N LEU A 420 -23.04 -31.11 21.41
CA LEU A 420 -23.92 -32.19 21.89
C LEU A 420 -24.56 -31.83 23.24
N LEU A 421 -23.80 -31.26 24.17
CA LEU A 421 -24.33 -30.82 25.48
C LEU A 421 -25.28 -29.61 25.37
N ARG A 422 -25.00 -28.68 24.46
CA ARG A 422 -25.86 -27.51 24.22
C ARG A 422 -27.23 -27.95 23.70
N ASP A 423 -27.23 -28.98 22.87
CA ASP A 423 -28.43 -29.46 22.18
C ASP A 423 -29.09 -30.64 22.95
N ALA A 424 -28.73 -30.83 24.23
CA ALA A 424 -29.22 -31.91 25.07
C ALA A 424 -30.73 -31.75 25.41
N PRO A 425 -31.56 -32.79 25.18
CA PRO A 425 -32.98 -32.74 25.49
C PRO A 425 -33.24 -32.68 27.01
N PRO A 426 -34.35 -32.07 27.44
CA PRO A 426 -34.72 -32.04 28.85
C PRO A 426 -34.99 -33.46 29.38
N LEU A 427 -34.62 -33.72 30.64
CA LEU A 427 -34.69 -35.04 31.29
C LEU A 427 -36.07 -35.73 31.22
N SER A 428 -37.14 -34.98 30.97
CA SER A 428 -38.50 -35.50 30.81
C SER A 428 -38.77 -36.16 29.46
N VAL A 429 -37.91 -35.97 28.45
CA VAL A 429 -38.11 -36.42 27.05
C VAL A 429 -36.98 -37.34 26.57
N VAL A 430 -35.97 -37.60 27.41
CA VAL A 430 -34.78 -38.39 27.05
C VAL A 430 -35.15 -39.83 26.68
N THR A 431 -34.76 -40.26 25.48
CA THR A 431 -34.82 -41.66 25.07
C THR A 431 -33.52 -42.40 25.38
N THR A 432 -33.54 -43.74 25.43
CA THR A 432 -32.32 -44.54 25.69
C THR A 432 -31.24 -44.32 24.63
N THR A 433 -31.63 -44.08 23.39
CA THR A 433 -30.73 -43.75 22.28
C THR A 433 -30.06 -42.39 22.44
N ASP A 434 -30.76 -41.41 23.03
CA ASP A 434 -30.19 -40.10 23.33
C ASP A 434 -29.17 -40.19 24.47
N ALA A 435 -29.43 -41.02 25.47
CA ALA A 435 -28.50 -41.26 26.58
C ALA A 435 -27.19 -41.92 26.11
N ASP A 436 -27.27 -42.87 25.16
CA ASP A 436 -26.09 -43.54 24.59
C ASP A 436 -25.19 -42.57 23.78
N SER A 437 -25.77 -41.50 23.22
CA SER A 437 -25.02 -40.48 22.46
C SER A 437 -24.05 -39.64 23.32
N PHE A 438 -24.28 -39.58 24.63
CA PHE A 438 -23.42 -38.87 25.59
C PHE A 438 -22.32 -39.75 26.19
N LEU A 439 -22.28 -41.03 25.85
CA LEU A 439 -21.24 -41.94 26.31
C LEU A 439 -19.95 -41.74 25.49
N SER A 440 -18.81 -41.88 26.17
CA SER A 440 -17.51 -41.88 25.46
C SER A 440 -17.43 -43.09 24.52
N PRO A 441 -16.98 -42.92 23.26
CA PRO A 441 -16.74 -44.04 22.34
C PRO A 441 -15.70 -45.04 22.87
N SER A 442 -14.84 -44.62 23.80
CA SER A 442 -13.90 -45.50 24.47
C SER A 442 -14.54 -46.19 25.68
N GLY A 443 -14.81 -47.50 25.53
CA GLY A 443 -15.38 -48.34 26.59
C GLY A 443 -14.70 -48.24 27.95
N PRO A 444 -13.35 -48.24 28.06
CA PRO A 444 -12.68 -48.12 29.36
C PRO A 444 -12.94 -46.78 30.07
N VAL A 445 -13.09 -45.69 29.31
CA VAL A 445 -13.40 -44.36 29.87
C VAL A 445 -14.86 -44.28 30.28
N ALA A 446 -15.77 -44.85 29.48
CA ALA A 446 -17.18 -44.92 29.80
C ALA A 446 -17.46 -45.74 31.07
N VAL A 447 -16.81 -46.91 31.21
CA VAL A 447 -16.91 -47.75 32.42
C VAL A 447 -16.37 -47.01 33.63
N ARG A 448 -15.20 -46.37 33.52
CA ARG A 448 -14.62 -45.59 34.62
C ARG A 448 -15.48 -44.40 35.03
N ALA A 449 -16.09 -43.71 34.06
CA ALA A 449 -17.02 -42.61 34.33
C ALA A 449 -18.30 -43.10 35.03
N ARG A 450 -18.80 -44.29 34.66
CA ARG A 450 -19.94 -44.93 35.33
C ARG A 450 -19.58 -45.31 36.77
N ASP A 451 -18.43 -45.94 36.96
CA ASP A 451 -17.98 -46.40 38.28
C ASP A 451 -17.70 -45.21 39.21
N SER A 452 -17.11 -44.13 38.70
CA SER A 452 -16.92 -42.89 39.47
C SER A 452 -18.22 -42.19 39.82
N HIS A 453 -19.21 -42.20 38.90
CA HIS A 453 -20.54 -41.68 39.18
C HIS A 453 -21.27 -42.53 40.23
N HIS A 454 -21.19 -43.87 40.14
CA HIS A 454 -21.73 -44.78 41.13
C HIS A 454 -21.07 -44.57 42.51
N ALA A 455 -19.75 -44.39 42.55
CA ALA A 455 -19.02 -44.07 43.78
C ALA A 455 -19.47 -42.72 44.36
N ALA A 456 -19.63 -41.68 43.54
CA ALA A 456 -20.11 -40.37 43.97
C ALA A 456 -21.55 -40.45 44.55
N LEU A 457 -22.44 -41.22 43.91
CA LEU A 457 -23.80 -41.46 44.41
C LEU A 457 -23.78 -42.23 45.75
N GLN A 458 -22.90 -43.23 45.89
CA GLN A 458 -22.74 -43.95 47.15
C GLN A 458 -22.17 -43.06 48.25
N ALA A 459 -21.17 -42.22 47.94
CA ALA A 459 -20.60 -41.24 48.85
C ALA A 459 -21.64 -40.22 49.33
N SER A 460 -22.54 -39.75 48.45
CA SER A 460 -23.62 -38.82 48.82
C SER A 460 -24.65 -39.40 49.79
N ARG A 461 -24.77 -40.73 49.87
CA ARG A 461 -25.64 -41.45 50.81
C ARG A 461 -24.98 -41.71 52.16
N LEU A 462 -23.67 -41.51 52.27
CA LEU A 462 -22.91 -41.69 53.50
C LEU A 462 -22.80 -40.35 54.27
N PRO A 463 -22.73 -40.39 55.60
CA PRO A 463 -22.47 -39.19 56.41
C PRO A 463 -21.15 -38.51 56.00
N TRP A 464 -21.14 -37.18 55.98
CA TRP A 464 -20.04 -36.32 55.51
C TRP A 464 -18.65 -36.61 56.11
N TRP A 465 -18.58 -37.27 57.27
CA TRP A 465 -17.33 -37.61 57.95
C TRP A 465 -16.70 -38.92 57.43
N ARG A 466 -17.45 -39.79 56.74
CA ARG A 466 -16.91 -40.99 56.07
C ARG A 466 -16.30 -40.67 54.70
N THR A 467 -16.82 -39.67 54.00
CA THR A 467 -16.30 -39.23 52.70
C THR A 467 -14.92 -38.57 52.80
N LEU A 468 -14.55 -38.03 53.96
CA LEU A 468 -13.22 -37.45 54.24
C LEU A 468 -12.09 -38.49 54.32
N LYS A 469 -12.38 -39.73 54.74
CA LYS A 469 -11.37 -40.81 54.80
C LYS A 469 -11.00 -41.35 53.42
N GLU A 470 -11.94 -41.39 52.48
CA GLU A 470 -11.68 -41.82 51.09
C GLU A 470 -10.85 -40.79 50.32
N THR A 471 -11.05 -39.49 50.55
CA THR A 471 -10.22 -38.43 49.95
C THR A 471 -8.78 -38.42 50.46
N ALA A 472 -8.53 -38.97 51.66
CA ALA A 472 -7.17 -39.07 52.22
C ALA A 472 -6.41 -40.32 51.71
N GLY A 473 -7.10 -41.37 51.29
CA GLY A 473 -6.51 -42.59 50.74
C GLY A 473 -6.38 -42.65 49.20
N GLY A 474 -7.03 -41.72 48.48
CA GLY A 474 -7.07 -41.69 47.01
C GLY A 474 -6.06 -40.74 46.33
N VAL A 475 -5.16 -40.11 47.08
CA VAL A 475 -4.21 -39.12 46.55
C VAL A 475 -3.13 -39.75 45.65
N ASP A 476 -3.02 -41.08 45.58
CA ASP A 476 -2.11 -41.77 44.66
C ASP A 476 -2.69 -42.06 43.25
N MET A 477 -3.87 -41.52 42.90
CA MET A 477 -4.42 -41.72 41.55
C MET A 477 -3.87 -40.78 40.46
N PHE A 478 -2.74 -40.13 40.72
CA PHE A 478 -1.84 -39.56 39.71
C PHE A 478 -0.38 -39.86 40.06
N SER A 479 -0.06 -41.14 40.29
CA SER A 479 1.34 -41.58 40.26
C SER A 479 1.87 -41.46 38.81
N PRO A 480 2.97 -40.72 38.55
CA PRO A 480 3.53 -40.52 37.20
C PRO A 480 4.30 -41.74 36.66
N ALA A 481 4.06 -42.94 37.18
CA ALA A 481 4.83 -44.14 36.84
C ALA A 481 4.48 -44.77 35.47
N HIS A 482 3.40 -44.37 34.81
CA HIS A 482 2.96 -45.01 33.54
C HIS A 482 3.28 -44.23 32.25
N LEU A 483 4.08 -43.16 32.32
CA LEU A 483 4.64 -42.51 31.14
C LEU A 483 6.09 -42.92 30.83
N GLN A 484 6.62 -43.96 31.49
CA GLN A 484 8.01 -44.40 31.32
C GLN A 484 8.19 -45.81 30.73
N GLU A 485 7.17 -46.37 30.07
CA GLU A 485 7.28 -47.68 29.38
C GLU A 485 7.14 -47.61 27.84
N ARG A 486 7.43 -46.44 27.23
CA ARG A 486 7.55 -46.37 25.76
C ARG A 486 8.80 -45.70 25.21
N GLU A 487 9.81 -45.50 26.04
CA GLU A 487 11.15 -45.09 25.60
C GLU A 487 12.23 -46.03 26.15
N VAL A 488 12.08 -47.33 25.95
CA VAL A 488 13.23 -48.25 25.96
C VAL A 488 13.07 -49.24 24.80
N THR A 489 13.68 -48.91 23.67
CA THR A 489 14.38 -49.89 22.83
C THR A 489 15.30 -49.13 21.86
N THR A 490 16.58 -49.48 21.96
CA THR A 490 17.71 -49.20 21.04
C THR A 490 18.57 -47.96 21.32
N THR A 491 19.56 -48.13 22.20
CA THR A 491 21.00 -48.13 21.85
C THR A 491 21.83 -48.55 23.08
N PRO A 492 22.76 -49.52 22.96
CA PRO A 492 23.66 -49.88 24.05
C PRO A 492 24.96 -49.06 24.00
N GLY A 493 25.44 -48.69 25.19
CA GLY A 493 26.84 -48.79 25.58
C GLY A 493 27.81 -47.72 25.07
N ARG A 494 28.15 -46.76 25.95
CA ARG A 494 29.51 -46.21 25.99
C ARG A 494 30.00 -46.21 27.43
N LYS A 495 30.96 -47.09 27.68
CA LYS A 495 31.77 -47.16 28.90
C LYS A 495 32.63 -45.90 29.00
N GLU A 496 32.76 -45.43 30.22
CA GLU A 496 33.77 -44.47 30.65
C GLU A 496 35.15 -45.15 30.68
N SER A 497 36.13 -44.48 30.10
CA SER A 497 37.56 -44.49 30.43
C SER A 497 38.15 -43.19 29.90
#